data_AF-A0A7J3TBS5-F1
#
_entry.id   AF-A0A7J3TBS5-F1
#
_cell.length_a   1.000
_cell.length_b   1.000
_cell.length_c   1.000
_cell.angle_alpha   90.00
_cell.angle_beta   90.00
_cell.angle_gamma   90.00
#
_symmetry.space_group_name_H-M   'P 1'
#
loop_
_entity.id
_entity.type
_entity.pdbx_description
1 polymer ?
#
loop_
_entity_poly.entity_id
_entity_poly.type
_entity_poly.pdbx_seq_one_letter_code
_entity_poly.pdbx_strand_id
1 'polypeptide(L)'
;MNKLSTKKMLTVLISLAMVFSALAVISMAAQPAYATASGSITLNPTTFGESGGKPVATLVTANGGTFGSGSTVYFYLSKTASSSGITITGYTSYIGSVALPGGSTTLSNTVVTLFSSAAALTAGSYYILASDSSTPTAVGAQFTTAVPITVVSTQPSISITSSPPFTVGQQVSFSGSGWDSGASVSVYLNYAGGTVLTSFTATLTGAVPANEF
;
A
#
# COMPACT_ATOMS: atom_id res chain seq x y z
N MET A 1 -22.77 -50.24 -47.90
CA MET A 1 -22.07 -49.86 -46.65
C MET A 1 -20.57 -49.80 -46.94
N ASN A 2 -19.98 -48.60 -47.04
CA ASN A 2 -18.54 -48.46 -47.24
C ASN A 2 -17.80 -48.83 -45.95
N LYS A 3 -17.05 -49.93 -45.97
CA LYS A 3 -16.17 -50.35 -44.88
C LYS A 3 -15.11 -49.27 -44.67
N LEU A 4 -15.15 -48.58 -43.53
CA LEU A 4 -14.12 -47.62 -43.16
C LEU A 4 -12.80 -48.39 -43.03
N SER A 5 -11.78 -48.03 -43.83
CA SER A 5 -10.49 -48.71 -43.75
C SER A 5 -9.84 -48.40 -42.41
N THR A 6 -9.23 -49.41 -41.78
CA THR A 6 -8.61 -49.31 -40.44
C THR A 6 -7.63 -48.13 -40.32
N LYS A 7 -6.95 -47.78 -41.42
CA LYS A 7 -6.07 -46.61 -41.51
C LYS A 7 -6.83 -45.29 -41.34
N LYS A 8 -7.99 -45.13 -41.99
CA LYS A 8 -8.84 -43.93 -41.85
C LYS A 8 -9.41 -43.81 -40.43
N MET A 9 -9.78 -44.93 -39.82
CA MET A 9 -10.26 -44.94 -38.43
C MET A 9 -9.18 -44.52 -37.44
N LEU A 10 -7.94 -45.00 -37.62
CA LEU A 10 -6.81 -44.66 -36.77
C LEU A 10 -6.45 -43.16 -36.85
N THR A 11 -6.44 -42.60 -38.06
CA THR A 11 -6.17 -41.16 -38.25
C THR A 11 -7.23 -40.28 -37.57
N VAL A 12 -8.51 -40.67 -37.63
CA VAL A 12 -9.61 -39.96 -36.95
C VAL A 12 -9.49 -40.04 -35.43
N LEU A 13 -9.05 -41.18 -34.89
CA LEU A 13 -8.87 -41.36 -33.45
C LEU A 13 -7.70 -40.53 -32.91
N ILE A 14 -6.60 -40.46 -33.67
CA ILE A 14 -5.43 -39.64 -33.33
C ILE A 14 -5.76 -38.15 -33.40
N SER A 15 -6.48 -37.70 -34.44
CA SER A 15 -6.89 -36.29 -34.54
C SER A 15 -7.89 -35.90 -33.45
N LEU A 16 -8.84 -36.79 -33.11
CA LEU A 16 -9.76 -36.54 -32.01
C LEU A 16 -9.03 -36.47 -30.66
N ALA A 17 -8.09 -37.38 -30.41
CA ALA A 17 -7.25 -37.33 -29.22
C ALA A 17 -6.43 -36.02 -29.14
N MET A 18 -5.82 -35.57 -30.24
CA MET A 18 -5.07 -34.31 -30.26
C MET A 18 -5.97 -33.09 -29.99
N VAL A 19 -7.21 -33.08 -30.50
CA VAL A 19 -8.17 -32.01 -30.21
C VAL A 19 -8.56 -32.01 -28.72
N PHE A 20 -8.83 -33.18 -28.14
CA PHE A 20 -9.11 -33.29 -26.70
C PHE A 20 -7.90 -32.92 -25.84
N SER A 21 -6.68 -33.27 -26.24
CA SER A 21 -5.44 -32.87 -25.57
C SER A 21 -5.23 -31.35 -25.63
N ALA A 22 -5.45 -30.74 -26.80
CA ALA A 22 -5.35 -29.28 -26.95
C ALA A 22 -6.41 -28.57 -26.11
N LEU A 23 -7.64 -29.09 -26.09
CA LEU A 23 -8.73 -28.52 -25.27
C LEU A 23 -8.46 -28.71 -23.77
N ALA A 24 -7.85 -29.82 -23.35
CA ALA A 24 -7.42 -30.04 -21.97
C ALA A 24 -6.33 -29.04 -21.55
N VAL A 25 -5.32 -28.79 -22.40
CA VAL A 25 -4.28 -27.78 -22.13
C VAL A 25 -4.88 -26.36 -22.04
N ILE A 26 -5.85 -26.03 -22.89
CA ILE A 26 -6.56 -24.74 -22.82
C ILE A 26 -7.41 -24.65 -21.54
N SER A 27 -8.07 -25.73 -21.13
CA SER A 27 -8.92 -25.75 -19.92
C SER A 27 -8.11 -25.67 -18.62
N MET A 28 -6.88 -26.19 -18.59
CA MET A 28 -5.98 -26.09 -17.43
C MET A 28 -5.30 -24.72 -17.34
N ALA A 29 -5.17 -24.00 -18.46
CA ALA A 29 -4.73 -22.60 -18.48
C ALA A 29 -5.85 -21.61 -18.14
N ALA A 30 -7.11 -22.06 -18.08
CA ALA A 30 -8.29 -21.23 -17.86
C ALA A 30 -8.91 -21.40 -16.46
N GLN A 31 -8.23 -22.05 -15.51
CA GLN A 31 -8.63 -21.89 -14.12
C GLN A 31 -8.25 -20.46 -13.71
N PRO A 32 -9.21 -19.59 -13.32
CA PRO A 32 -8.82 -18.30 -12.77
C PRO A 32 -7.90 -18.59 -11.60
N ALA A 33 -6.68 -18.04 -11.63
CA ALA A 33 -5.83 -18.03 -10.46
C ALA A 33 -6.61 -17.27 -9.39
N TYR A 34 -7.29 -18.00 -8.51
CA TYR A 34 -7.98 -17.42 -7.38
C TYR A 34 -6.92 -16.69 -6.57
N ALA A 35 -7.24 -15.46 -6.17
CA ALA A 35 -6.45 -14.72 -5.20
C ALA A 35 -6.21 -15.62 -3.98
N THR A 36 -4.99 -15.69 -3.47
CA THR A 36 -4.63 -16.50 -2.30
C THR A 36 -4.31 -15.64 -1.06
N ALA A 37 -4.50 -14.32 -1.20
CA ALA A 37 -4.30 -13.36 -0.12
C ALA A 37 -4.98 -13.78 1.19
N SER A 38 -4.17 -14.01 2.22
CA SER A 38 -4.64 -14.43 3.54
C SER A 38 -3.66 -14.01 4.64
N GLY A 39 -4.03 -14.25 5.91
CA GLY A 39 -3.23 -13.88 7.08
C GLY A 39 -3.25 -12.37 7.36
N SER A 40 -2.31 -11.91 8.17
CA SER A 40 -2.17 -10.50 8.56
C SER A 40 -0.91 -9.88 7.97
N ILE A 41 -1.02 -8.62 7.55
CA ILE A 41 0.13 -7.76 7.23
C ILE A 41 0.33 -6.71 8.32
N THR A 42 1.54 -6.16 8.40
CA THR A 42 1.84 -4.94 9.15
C THR A 42 2.29 -3.85 8.18
N LEU A 43 1.96 -2.60 8.51
CA LEU A 43 2.34 -1.42 7.74
C LEU A 43 3.01 -0.41 8.70
N ASN A 44 4.06 0.25 8.23
CA ASN A 44 4.69 1.34 8.96
C ASN A 44 5.12 2.44 7.97
N PRO A 45 4.59 3.67 8.07
CA PRO A 45 3.61 4.15 9.06
C PRO A 45 2.16 3.67 8.82
N THR A 46 1.29 3.86 9.81
CA THR A 46 -0.18 3.71 9.70
C THR A 46 -0.93 5.05 9.75
N THR A 47 -0.21 6.16 9.83
CA THR A 47 -0.77 7.52 9.78
C THR A 47 -0.33 8.21 8.49
N PHE A 48 -1.28 8.77 7.76
CA PHE A 48 -1.08 9.40 6.45
C PHE A 48 -1.59 10.83 6.47
N GLY A 49 -0.85 11.75 5.87
CA GLY A 49 -1.29 13.13 5.70
C GLY A 49 -2.22 13.29 4.49
N GLU A 50 -3.14 14.24 4.56
CA GLU A 50 -3.87 14.79 3.41
C GLU A 50 -3.65 16.30 3.26
N SER A 51 -3.66 16.80 2.04
CA SER A 51 -3.60 18.23 1.70
C SER A 51 -4.77 18.58 0.79
N GLY A 52 -5.63 19.49 1.25
CA GLY A 52 -6.76 19.96 0.45
C GLY A 52 -7.74 18.85 0.07
N GLY A 53 -7.91 17.86 0.95
CA GLY A 53 -8.75 16.69 0.74
C GLY A 53 -8.12 15.65 -0.18
N LYS A 54 -6.79 15.61 -0.34
CA LYS A 54 -6.07 14.59 -1.13
C LYS A 54 -4.95 13.99 -0.29
N PRO A 55 -4.82 12.66 -0.19
CA PRO A 55 -3.75 12.07 0.58
C PRO A 55 -2.39 12.30 -0.07
N VAL A 56 -1.35 12.35 0.76
CA VAL A 56 0.04 12.49 0.34
C VAL A 56 0.62 11.12 0.05
N ALA A 57 1.28 10.99 -1.09
CA ALA A 57 2.03 9.79 -1.44
C ALA A 57 3.08 9.50 -0.36
N THR A 58 3.02 8.31 0.23
CA THR A 58 3.81 7.96 1.41
C THR A 58 4.50 6.62 1.20
N LEU A 59 5.81 6.55 1.49
CA LEU A 59 6.53 5.28 1.52
C LEU A 59 6.15 4.53 2.80
N VAL A 60 5.77 3.27 2.64
CA VAL A 60 5.34 2.38 3.71
C VAL A 60 6.13 1.09 3.63
N THR A 61 6.63 0.63 4.77
CA THR A 61 7.21 -0.71 4.90
C THR A 61 6.09 -1.69 5.25
N ALA A 62 5.92 -2.72 4.42
CA ALA A 62 4.93 -3.77 4.57
C ALA A 62 5.60 -5.12 4.87
N ASN A 63 5.03 -5.87 5.81
CA ASN A 63 5.49 -7.22 6.17
C ASN A 63 4.31 -8.18 6.36
N GLY A 64 4.55 -9.47 6.18
CA GLY A 64 3.57 -10.53 6.44
C GLY A 64 2.64 -10.82 5.27
N GLY A 65 1.47 -11.37 5.58
CA GLY A 65 0.51 -11.89 4.62
C GLY A 65 0.98 -13.17 3.91
N THR A 66 0.05 -13.79 3.21
CA THR A 66 0.32 -14.93 2.32
C THR A 66 -0.41 -14.67 1.01
N PHE A 67 0.31 -14.75 -0.11
CA PHE A 67 -0.13 -14.40 -1.46
C PHE A 67 0.38 -15.41 -2.48
N GLY A 68 -0.05 -15.30 -3.74
CA GLY A 68 0.47 -16.12 -4.83
C GLY A 68 1.98 -15.92 -5.00
N SER A 69 2.70 -17.00 -5.31
CA SER A 69 4.15 -16.95 -5.51
C SER A 69 4.51 -16.02 -6.68
N GLY A 70 5.34 -15.01 -6.43
CA GLY A 70 5.72 -14.00 -7.43
C GLY A 70 4.56 -13.11 -7.90
N SER A 71 3.44 -13.10 -7.17
CA SER A 71 2.28 -12.28 -7.51
C SER A 71 2.52 -10.78 -7.29
N THR A 72 1.66 -9.96 -7.89
CA THR A 72 1.56 -8.55 -7.52
C THR A 72 0.57 -8.40 -6.38
N VAL A 73 1.02 -7.83 -5.27
CA VAL A 73 0.19 -7.46 -4.14
C VAL A 73 -0.33 -6.05 -4.34
N TYR A 74 -1.64 -5.90 -4.30
CA TYR A 74 -2.38 -4.65 -4.43
C TYR A 74 -2.93 -4.26 -3.06
N PHE A 75 -2.74 -2.99 -2.69
CA PHE A 75 -3.23 -2.42 -1.44
C PHE A 75 -4.49 -1.61 -1.72
N TYR A 76 -5.56 -1.87 -0.97
CA TYR A 76 -6.86 -1.23 -1.12
C TYR A 76 -7.22 -0.45 0.12
N LEU A 77 -7.76 0.75 -0.07
CA LEU A 77 -8.35 1.54 0.99
C LEU A 77 -9.79 1.09 1.23
N SER A 78 -10.17 0.95 2.49
CA SER A 78 -11.53 0.57 2.90
C SER A 78 -12.02 1.42 4.06
N LYS A 79 -13.33 1.68 4.10
CA LYS A 79 -13.99 2.37 5.22
C LYS A 79 -14.39 1.42 6.35
N THR A 80 -14.33 0.11 6.11
CA THR A 80 -14.62 -0.93 7.08
C THR A 80 -13.44 -1.89 7.20
N ALA A 81 -13.43 -2.73 8.23
CA ALA A 81 -12.42 -3.77 8.41
C ALA A 81 -12.57 -4.96 7.43
N SER A 82 -13.20 -4.75 6.28
CA SER A 82 -13.55 -5.78 5.30
C SER A 82 -13.50 -5.24 3.87
N SER A 83 -13.46 -6.13 2.88
CA SER A 83 -13.44 -5.77 1.46
C SER A 83 -14.72 -5.09 0.96
N SER A 84 -15.86 -5.26 1.66
CA SER A 84 -17.11 -4.55 1.35
C SER A 84 -17.00 -3.03 1.48
N GLY A 85 -16.03 -2.54 2.28
CA GLY A 85 -15.77 -1.11 2.44
C GLY A 85 -14.82 -0.51 1.40
N ILE A 86 -14.32 -1.30 0.43
CA ILE A 86 -13.52 -0.84 -0.73
C ILE A 86 -14.49 -0.20 -1.76
N THR A 87 -15.28 0.74 -1.29
CA THR A 87 -16.31 1.46 -2.05
C THR A 87 -16.24 2.95 -1.74
N ILE A 88 -15.01 3.44 -1.53
CA ILE A 88 -14.78 4.85 -1.25
C ILE A 88 -14.80 5.60 -2.59
N THR A 89 -15.63 6.63 -2.68
CA THR A 89 -15.72 7.49 -3.88
C THR A 89 -14.33 8.00 -4.28
N GLY A 90 -13.93 7.75 -5.53
CA GLY A 90 -12.60 8.09 -6.03
C GLY A 90 -11.53 7.00 -5.83
N TYR A 91 -11.81 5.98 -5.02
CA TYR A 91 -10.93 4.83 -4.77
C TYR A 91 -11.60 3.52 -5.21
N THR A 92 -11.83 3.40 -6.52
CA THR A 92 -12.31 2.17 -7.15
C THR A 92 -11.17 1.22 -7.56
N SER A 93 -9.92 1.64 -7.31
CA SER A 93 -8.70 0.90 -7.60
C SER A 93 -7.80 0.84 -6.36
N TYR A 94 -6.71 0.10 -6.47
CA TYR A 94 -5.69 0.02 -5.43
C TYR A 94 -4.98 1.37 -5.23
N ILE A 95 -4.57 1.64 -3.99
CA ILE A 95 -3.80 2.82 -3.57
C ILE A 95 -2.29 2.64 -3.72
N GLY A 96 -1.85 1.42 -3.99
CA GLY A 96 -0.46 1.07 -4.24
C GLY A 96 -0.35 -0.41 -4.59
N SER A 97 0.77 -0.81 -5.16
CA SER A 97 1.03 -2.21 -5.49
C SER A 97 2.52 -2.52 -5.49
N VAL A 98 2.88 -3.78 -5.27
CA VAL A 98 4.26 -4.26 -5.32
C VAL A 98 4.31 -5.69 -5.84
N ALA A 99 5.30 -6.01 -6.68
CA ALA A 99 5.54 -7.38 -7.13
C ALA A 99 6.42 -8.13 -6.14
N LEU A 100 6.00 -9.35 -5.77
CA LEU A 100 6.84 -10.25 -4.98
C LEU A 100 7.95 -10.85 -5.86
N PRO A 101 9.14 -11.10 -5.29
CA PRO A 101 10.15 -11.90 -5.96
C PRO A 101 9.61 -13.29 -6.32
N GLY A 102 10.09 -13.87 -7.42
CA GLY A 102 9.74 -15.22 -7.80
C GLY A 102 10.05 -16.22 -6.68
N GLY A 103 9.09 -17.09 -6.33
CA GLY A 103 9.22 -18.02 -5.21
C GLY A 103 8.81 -17.46 -3.85
N SER A 104 8.59 -16.15 -3.72
CA SER A 104 8.09 -15.54 -2.49
C SER A 104 6.56 -15.44 -2.49
N THR A 105 5.96 -15.77 -1.34
CA THR A 105 4.52 -15.68 -1.07
C THR A 105 4.19 -14.67 0.03
N THR A 106 5.18 -13.98 0.58
CA THR A 106 5.02 -13.13 1.78
C THR A 106 5.81 -11.83 1.62
N LEU A 107 5.26 -10.74 2.16
CA LEU A 107 5.96 -9.45 2.23
C LEU A 107 7.03 -9.52 3.32
N SER A 108 8.25 -9.13 3.00
CA SER A 108 9.37 -9.09 3.94
C SER A 108 10.18 -7.82 3.70
N ASN A 109 10.13 -6.89 4.65
CA ASN A 109 10.70 -5.54 4.57
C ASN A 109 10.41 -4.86 3.23
N THR A 110 9.20 -5.05 2.71
CA THR A 110 8.84 -4.61 1.37
C THR A 110 8.41 -3.15 1.41
N VAL A 111 9.08 -2.29 0.66
CA VAL A 111 8.75 -0.87 0.58
C VAL A 111 7.78 -0.64 -0.57
N VAL A 112 6.65 -0.01 -0.28
CA VAL A 112 5.62 0.37 -1.26
C VAL A 112 5.25 1.83 -1.08
N THR A 113 5.01 2.54 -2.18
CA THR A 113 4.41 3.88 -2.13
C THR A 113 2.90 3.74 -2.19
N LEU A 114 2.22 4.19 -1.14
CA LEU A 114 0.77 4.25 -1.09
C LEU A 114 0.28 5.65 -1.46
N PHE A 115 -0.96 5.74 -1.92
CA PHE A 115 -1.62 6.97 -2.36
C PHE A 115 -0.91 7.65 -3.53
N SER A 116 -0.33 6.86 -4.44
CA SER A 116 0.28 7.37 -5.67
C SER A 116 -0.76 7.98 -6.63
N SER A 117 -2.00 7.49 -6.59
CA SER A 117 -3.16 8.08 -7.27
C SER A 117 -3.93 8.99 -6.30
N ALA A 118 -3.87 10.29 -6.58
CA ALA A 118 -4.51 11.32 -5.74
C ALA A 118 -6.01 11.44 -6.06
N ALA A 119 -6.83 10.64 -5.39
CA ALA A 119 -8.27 10.87 -5.30
C ALA A 119 -8.61 11.65 -4.03
N ALA A 120 -9.86 12.16 -3.96
CA ALA A 120 -10.29 12.91 -2.79
C ALA A 120 -10.42 11.98 -1.57
N LEU A 121 -9.67 12.26 -0.51
CA LEU A 121 -9.73 11.57 0.77
C LEU A 121 -9.74 12.59 1.90
N THR A 122 -10.76 12.54 2.73
CA THR A 122 -10.89 13.39 3.91
C THR A 122 -10.21 12.74 5.11
N ALA A 123 -9.72 13.55 6.05
CA ALA A 123 -9.19 13.07 7.32
C ALA A 123 -10.21 12.17 8.05
N GLY A 124 -9.72 11.12 8.72
CA GLY A 124 -10.53 10.13 9.40
C GLY A 124 -9.86 8.79 9.58
N SER A 125 -10.60 7.82 10.13
CA SER A 125 -10.15 6.44 10.31
C SER A 125 -10.54 5.58 9.12
N TYR A 126 -9.59 4.80 8.62
CA TYR A 126 -9.77 3.89 7.49
C TYR A 126 -9.03 2.58 7.74
N TYR A 127 -9.13 1.68 6.77
CA TYR A 127 -8.43 0.41 6.78
C TYR A 127 -7.69 0.20 5.46
N ILE A 128 -6.57 -0.50 5.52
CA ILE A 128 -5.87 -1.00 4.34
C ILE A 128 -5.96 -2.53 4.32
N LEU A 129 -6.36 -3.08 3.19
CA LEU A 129 -6.36 -4.51 2.91
C LEU A 129 -5.40 -4.79 1.77
N ALA A 130 -4.72 -5.94 1.78
CA ALA A 130 -3.91 -6.38 0.66
C ALA A 130 -4.56 -7.58 -0.04
N SER A 131 -4.46 -7.62 -1.36
CA SER A 131 -4.92 -8.72 -2.21
C SER A 131 -3.91 -8.98 -3.32
N ASP A 132 -3.88 -10.19 -3.86
CA ASP A 132 -3.21 -10.52 -5.11
C ASP A 132 -4.18 -10.52 -6.33
N SER A 133 -5.42 -10.08 -6.12
CA SER A 133 -6.33 -9.68 -7.20
C SER A 133 -6.21 -8.19 -7.47
N SER A 134 -6.10 -7.80 -8.74
CA SER A 134 -6.17 -6.39 -9.16
C SER A 134 -7.59 -5.82 -9.16
N THR A 135 -8.60 -6.69 -9.07
CA THR A 135 -10.02 -6.32 -9.08
C THR A 135 -10.67 -6.74 -7.76
N PRO A 136 -10.93 -5.81 -6.82
CA PRO A 136 -11.37 -6.15 -5.47
C PRO A 136 -12.81 -6.72 -5.43
N THR A 137 -13.59 -6.48 -6.48
CA THR A 137 -14.97 -6.99 -6.64
C THR A 137 -15.03 -8.29 -7.45
N ALA A 138 -13.90 -8.85 -7.87
CA ALA A 138 -13.89 -10.11 -8.61
C ALA A 138 -14.38 -11.26 -7.72
N VAL A 139 -15.14 -12.19 -8.31
CA VAL A 139 -15.58 -13.40 -7.62
C VAL A 139 -14.34 -14.19 -7.20
N GLY A 140 -14.24 -14.50 -5.90
CA GLY A 140 -13.09 -15.22 -5.34
C GLY A 140 -11.87 -14.34 -5.01
N ALA A 141 -11.99 -13.01 -5.07
CA ALA A 141 -10.98 -12.12 -4.49
C ALA A 141 -10.84 -12.37 -2.99
N GLN A 142 -9.62 -12.64 -2.54
CA GLN A 142 -9.28 -12.81 -1.13
C GLN A 142 -8.47 -11.61 -0.65
N PHE A 143 -8.48 -11.38 0.67
CA PHE A 143 -7.80 -10.25 1.28
C PHE A 143 -7.16 -10.68 2.59
N THR A 144 -6.04 -10.04 2.91
CA THR A 144 -5.48 -10.08 4.25
C THR A 144 -6.44 -9.47 5.27
N THR A 145 -6.20 -9.73 6.55
CA THR A 145 -6.81 -8.97 7.65
C THR A 145 -6.58 -7.48 7.45
N ALA A 146 -7.61 -6.68 7.72
CA ALA A 146 -7.57 -5.24 7.59
C ALA A 146 -6.62 -4.58 8.59
N VAL A 147 -5.77 -3.68 8.12
CA VAL A 147 -4.88 -2.86 8.94
C VAL A 147 -5.55 -1.51 9.20
N PRO A 148 -5.81 -1.12 10.47
CA PRO A 148 -6.36 0.19 10.77
C PRO A 148 -5.33 1.29 10.47
N ILE A 149 -5.79 2.38 9.87
CA ILE A 149 -4.97 3.55 9.56
C ILE A 149 -5.72 4.84 9.93
N THR A 150 -4.96 5.92 10.06
CA THR A 150 -5.52 7.25 10.28
C THR A 150 -5.04 8.19 9.18
N VAL A 151 -5.97 8.92 8.56
CA VAL A 151 -5.66 10.02 7.66
C VAL A 151 -5.85 11.32 8.43
N VAL A 152 -4.86 12.18 8.43
CA VAL A 152 -4.86 13.46 9.16
C VAL A 152 -4.68 14.62 8.19
N SER A 153 -5.35 15.74 8.45
CA SER A 153 -5.18 16.97 7.66
C SER A 153 -3.93 17.77 8.05
N THR A 154 -3.27 17.38 9.14
CA THR A 154 -2.06 18.05 9.62
C THR A 154 -0.83 17.62 8.82
N GLN A 155 -0.17 18.60 8.23
CA GLN A 155 1.11 18.43 7.53
C GLN A 155 2.14 19.31 8.20
N PRO A 156 2.84 18.80 9.23
CA PRO A 156 3.86 19.57 9.89
C PRO A 156 5.01 19.84 8.91
N SER A 157 5.42 21.10 8.88
CA SER A 157 6.54 21.61 8.11
C SER A 157 7.56 22.19 9.06
N ILE A 158 8.82 21.99 8.75
CA ILE A 158 9.94 22.49 9.53
C ILE A 158 10.80 23.36 8.62
N SER A 159 11.22 24.51 9.13
CA SER A 159 12.16 25.39 8.46
C SER A 159 13.28 25.78 9.41
N ILE A 160 14.51 25.69 8.89
CA ILE A 160 15.72 26.18 9.54
C ILE A 160 16.15 27.41 8.76
N THR A 161 16.15 28.58 9.40
CA THR A 161 16.44 29.86 8.73
C THR A 161 17.93 30.21 8.74
N SER A 162 18.74 29.50 9.53
CA SER A 162 20.20 29.66 9.55
C SER A 162 20.84 28.99 8.33
N SER A 163 21.73 29.69 7.63
CA SER A 163 22.44 29.17 6.46
C SER A 163 23.82 28.60 6.81
N PRO A 164 24.22 27.46 6.24
CA PRO A 164 25.58 26.93 6.40
C PRO A 164 26.63 27.85 5.77
N PRO A 165 27.91 27.77 6.19
CA PRO A 165 28.45 26.81 7.15
C PRO A 165 28.09 27.16 8.61
N PHE A 166 27.77 26.14 9.40
CA PHE A 166 27.52 26.29 10.83
C PHE A 166 28.82 26.19 11.63
N THR A 167 28.98 27.00 12.67
CA THR A 167 30.11 26.88 13.61
C THR A 167 29.69 26.21 14.91
N VAL A 168 30.63 25.56 15.61
CA VAL A 168 30.35 24.91 16.89
C VAL A 168 29.91 25.97 17.91
N GLY A 169 28.78 25.73 18.56
CA GLY A 169 28.18 26.66 19.53
C GLY A 169 27.35 27.79 18.90
N GLN A 170 27.17 27.79 17.57
CA GLN A 170 26.24 28.71 16.91
C GLN A 170 24.80 28.37 17.27
N GLN A 171 23.99 29.40 17.53
CA GLN A 171 22.55 29.26 17.69
C GLN A 171 21.85 29.16 16.33
N VAL A 172 20.88 28.25 16.23
CA VAL A 172 20.10 28.00 15.03
C VAL A 172 18.64 28.36 15.29
N SER A 173 18.04 29.10 14.36
CA SER A 173 16.63 29.42 14.42
C SER A 173 15.79 28.32 13.77
N PHE A 174 14.92 27.72 14.58
CA PHE A 174 13.96 26.72 14.14
C PHE A 174 12.56 27.33 14.14
N SER A 175 11.80 27.09 13.07
CA SER A 175 10.38 27.40 13.02
C SER A 175 9.63 26.30 12.30
N GLY A 176 8.32 26.30 12.43
CA GLY A 176 7.49 25.49 11.55
C GLY A 176 6.01 25.73 11.74
N SER A 177 5.21 24.94 11.04
CA SER A 177 3.76 25.03 11.10
C SER A 177 3.08 23.72 10.72
N GLY A 178 1.79 23.58 11.02
CA GLY A 178 0.98 22.44 10.58
C GLY A 178 0.92 21.28 11.58
N TRP A 179 1.36 21.50 12.82
CA TRP A 179 1.13 20.56 13.93
C TRP A 179 -0.27 20.71 14.52
N ASP A 180 -0.72 19.70 15.27
CA ASP A 180 -1.95 19.82 16.05
C ASP A 180 -1.79 20.92 17.11
N SER A 181 -2.86 21.68 17.34
CA SER A 181 -2.89 22.72 18.38
C SER A 181 -2.56 22.13 19.75
N GLY A 182 -1.56 22.69 20.43
CA GLY A 182 -1.13 22.22 21.75
C GLY A 182 -0.29 20.94 21.74
N ALA A 183 0.08 20.41 20.57
CA ALA A 183 0.97 19.26 20.47
C ALA A 183 2.35 19.55 21.05
N SER A 184 2.94 18.55 21.70
CA SER A 184 4.34 18.60 22.10
C SER A 184 5.23 18.21 20.90
N VAL A 185 6.15 19.10 20.54
CA VAL A 185 7.09 18.91 19.43
C VAL A 185 8.50 18.82 20.02
N SER A 186 9.11 17.64 19.95
CA SER A 186 10.49 17.42 20.37
C SER A 186 11.43 17.49 19.18
N VAL A 187 12.49 18.30 19.30
CA VAL A 187 13.55 18.40 18.29
C VAL A 187 14.77 17.64 18.77
N TYR A 188 15.30 16.78 17.91
CA TYR A 188 16.45 15.94 18.21
C TYR A 188 17.62 16.30 17.29
N LEU A 189 18.84 16.19 17.80
CA LEU A 189 20.03 16.26 16.97
C LEU A 189 20.21 14.94 16.20
N ASN A 190 20.43 15.03 14.88
CA ASN A 190 20.62 13.93 13.92
C ASN A 190 19.40 13.05 13.63
N TYR A 191 18.71 12.51 14.64
CA TYR A 191 17.61 11.56 14.44
C TYR A 191 16.61 11.56 15.61
N ALA A 192 15.35 11.21 15.32
CA ALA A 192 14.30 11.09 16.32
C ALA A 192 14.68 10.07 17.42
N GLY A 193 14.54 10.46 18.69
CA GLY A 193 14.94 9.64 19.84
C GLY A 193 16.42 9.77 20.25
N GLY A 194 17.21 10.58 19.55
CA GLY A 194 18.57 10.97 19.96
C GLY A 194 18.58 11.99 21.10
N THR A 195 19.63 12.80 21.20
CA THR A 195 19.69 13.91 22.16
C THR A 195 18.62 14.95 21.82
N VAL A 196 17.68 15.17 22.74
CA VAL A 196 16.69 16.25 22.63
C VAL A 196 17.44 17.57 22.73
N LEU A 197 17.36 18.38 21.67
CA LEU A 197 17.87 19.75 21.68
C LEU A 197 16.92 20.66 22.44
N THR A 198 15.61 20.49 22.20
CA THR A 198 14.57 21.35 22.75
C THR A 198 13.19 20.72 22.51
N SER A 199 12.17 21.26 23.19
CA SER A 199 10.77 20.87 23.03
C SER A 199 9.86 22.09 23.08
N PHE A 200 8.85 22.10 22.22
CA PHE A 200 7.84 23.17 22.16
C PHE A 200 6.45 22.62 22.36
N THR A 201 5.56 23.52 22.76
CA THR A 201 4.12 23.32 22.56
C THR A 201 3.72 24.12 21.33
N ALA A 202 3.16 23.44 20.32
CA ALA A 202 2.59 24.10 19.16
C ALA A 202 1.48 25.07 19.61
N THR A 203 1.46 26.27 19.02
CA THR A 203 0.45 27.30 19.33
C THR A 203 -0.96 26.80 19.00
N LEU A 204 -1.98 27.58 19.38
CA LEU A 204 -3.38 27.29 19.03
C LEU A 204 -3.64 27.24 17.51
N THR A 205 -2.71 27.76 16.70
CA THR A 205 -2.76 27.70 15.24
C THR A 205 -1.84 26.62 14.66
N GLY A 206 -1.28 25.74 15.50
CA GLY A 206 -0.38 24.67 15.06
C GLY A 206 1.01 25.14 14.62
N ALA A 207 1.43 26.35 15.03
CA ALA A 207 2.74 26.90 14.71
C ALA A 207 3.75 26.62 15.82
N VAL A 208 5.01 26.45 15.45
CA VAL A 208 6.14 26.59 16.38
C VAL A 208 6.85 27.90 16.00
N PRO A 209 6.71 28.96 16.82
CA PRO A 209 7.35 30.24 16.55
C PRO A 209 8.86 30.09 16.39
N ALA A 210 9.46 30.96 15.58
CA ALA A 210 10.90 31.01 15.43
C ALA A 210 11.54 31.24 16.82
N ASN A 211 12.36 30.28 17.24
CA ASN A 211 13.10 30.36 18.49
C ASN A 211 14.57 29.98 18.23
N GLU A 212 15.48 30.61 18.95
CA GLU A 212 16.93 30.37 18.86
C GLU A 212 17.35 29.25 19.83
N PHE A 213 18.20 28.34 19.36
CA PHE A 213 18.77 27.22 20.13
C PHE A 213 20.25 27.07 19.88
#